data_AF-A0A936EWW1-F1
#
_entry.id   AF-A0A936EWW1-F1
#
_cell.length_a   1.000
_cell.length_b   1.000
_cell.length_c   1.000
_cell.angle_alpha   90.00
_cell.angle_beta   90.00
_cell.angle_gamma   90.00
#
_symmetry.space_group_name_H-M   'P 1'
#
loop_
_entity.id
_entity.type
_entity.pdbx_description
1 polymer ?
#
loop_
_entity_poly.entity_id
_entity_poly.type
_entity_poly.pdbx_seq_one_letter_code
_entity_poly.pdbx_strand_id
1 'polypeptide(L)'
;MRSRALQLLALREHSRAELERKLIVRLRPAATATPADHHASFDEDRYAAGLADLKAELARVLDELESHGLLNDERAAGALVLAKSPRYGSRRLKQMLQARSFDADLVSSSLQQAAGSELERARDVWQRRFGQAPCDLRERARQHRFLFARGFDAGVVERVMKEALTHPSVVSEQDDDA
;
A
#
# COMPACT_ATOMS: atom_id res chain seq x y z
N MET A 1 10.75 -5.75 24.06
CA MET A 1 10.20 -5.83 22.69
C MET A 1 8.97 -4.94 22.49
N ARG A 2 8.01 -4.96 23.42
CA ARG A 2 6.80 -4.12 23.43
C ARG A 2 7.01 -2.63 23.14
N SER A 3 7.97 -1.96 23.79
CA SER A 3 8.29 -0.53 23.53
C SER A 3 8.60 -0.22 22.06
N ARG A 4 9.31 -1.13 21.36
CA ARG A 4 9.65 -0.95 19.94
C ARG A 4 8.46 -1.16 19.01
N ALA A 5 7.57 -2.09 19.34
CA ALA A 5 6.32 -2.28 18.60
C ALA A 5 5.42 -1.05 18.74
N LEU A 6 5.31 -0.50 19.96
CA LEU A 6 4.58 0.74 20.22
C LEU A 6 5.19 1.95 19.47
N GLN A 7 6.52 2.05 19.40
CA GLN A 7 7.19 3.10 18.61
C GLN A 7 6.87 3.00 17.10
N LEU A 8 6.76 1.79 16.55
CA LEU A 8 6.37 1.60 15.16
C LEU A 8 4.90 2.01 14.93
N LEU A 9 3.99 1.54 15.81
CA LEU A 9 2.57 1.88 15.76
C LEU A 9 2.30 3.39 15.93
N ALA A 10 3.12 4.09 16.72
CA ALA A 10 2.99 5.53 16.93
C ALA A 10 3.20 6.36 15.66
N LEU A 11 3.87 5.82 14.63
CA LEU A 11 4.18 6.57 13.40
C LEU A 11 3.15 6.35 12.30
N ARG A 12 2.53 5.16 12.24
CA ARG A 12 1.46 4.82 11.30
C ARG A 12 0.83 3.47 11.64
N GLU A 13 -0.37 3.26 11.11
CA GLU A 13 -1.02 1.94 11.06
C GLU A 13 -0.17 0.94 10.27
N HIS A 14 -0.05 -0.28 10.80
CA HIS A 14 0.73 -1.39 10.26
C HIS A 14 -0.12 -2.66 10.24
N SER A 15 0.14 -3.56 9.28
CA SER A 15 -0.36 -4.93 9.38
C SER A 15 0.44 -5.73 10.41
N ARG A 16 -0.15 -6.79 10.94
CA ARG A 16 0.54 -7.77 11.78
C ARG A 16 1.80 -8.30 11.11
N ALA A 17 1.70 -8.76 9.88
CA ALA A 17 2.83 -9.29 9.12
C ALA A 17 3.90 -8.23 8.79
N GLU A 18 3.53 -6.95 8.64
CA GLU A 18 4.49 -5.86 8.46
C GLU A 18 5.27 -5.60 9.75
N LEU A 19 4.59 -5.53 10.90
CA LEU A 19 5.23 -5.38 12.20
C LEU A 19 6.15 -6.57 12.49
N GLU A 20 5.69 -7.79 12.24
CA GLU A 20 6.46 -8.99 12.47
C GLU A 20 7.77 -8.97 11.69
N ARG A 21 7.72 -8.75 10.38
CA ARG A 21 8.92 -8.65 9.53
C ARG A 21 9.87 -7.54 10.00
N LYS A 22 9.35 -6.37 10.35
CA LYS A 22 10.16 -5.24 10.81
C LYS A 22 10.84 -5.53 12.15
N LEU A 23 10.14 -6.21 13.05
CA LEU A 23 10.68 -6.56 14.36
C LEU A 23 11.71 -7.68 14.23
N ILE A 24 11.47 -8.72 13.42
CA ILE A 24 12.47 -9.77 13.16
C ILE A 24 13.77 -9.19 12.59
N VAL A 25 13.68 -8.31 11.59
CA VAL A 25 14.88 -7.72 10.97
C VAL A 25 15.71 -6.92 11.98
N ARG A 26 15.06 -6.23 12.93
CA ARG A 26 15.72 -5.39 13.94
C ARG A 26 16.15 -6.13 15.19
N LEU A 27 15.45 -7.22 15.52
CA LEU A 27 15.67 -8.03 16.71
C LEU A 27 16.40 -9.32 16.39
N ARG A 28 16.82 -9.50 15.14
CA ARG A 28 17.55 -10.67 14.66
C ARG A 28 18.54 -11.06 15.75
N PRO A 29 18.48 -12.31 16.26
CA PRO A 29 19.36 -12.72 17.33
C PRO A 29 20.77 -12.37 16.87
N ALA A 30 21.49 -11.58 17.69
CA ALA A 30 22.91 -11.38 17.46
C ALA A 30 23.48 -12.80 17.48
N ALA A 31 23.75 -13.35 16.31
CA ALA A 31 24.16 -14.72 16.16
C ALA A 31 25.55 -14.82 16.76
N THR A 32 25.59 -15.02 18.08
CA THR A 32 26.73 -15.30 18.95
C THR A 32 27.82 -14.22 18.92
N ALA A 33 28.30 -13.80 20.10
CA ALA A 33 29.47 -12.93 20.21
C ALA A 33 30.57 -13.36 19.23
N THR A 34 31.18 -12.37 18.56
CA THR A 34 32.29 -12.52 17.61
C THR A 34 33.23 -13.65 18.05
N PRO A 35 33.38 -14.75 17.29
CA PRO A 35 34.55 -15.57 17.48
C PRO A 35 35.73 -14.73 17.00
N ALA A 36 36.71 -14.51 17.87
CA ALA A 36 38.00 -13.95 17.48
C ALA A 36 38.69 -14.79 16.38
N ASP A 37 38.16 -16.00 16.12
CA ASP A 37 38.62 -16.92 15.10
C ASP A 37 37.63 -16.97 13.91
N HIS A 38 38.09 -16.56 12.73
CA HIS A 38 37.34 -16.61 11.48
C HIS A 38 37.09 -18.03 10.93
N HIS A 39 37.28 -19.07 11.76
CA HIS A 39 37.12 -20.49 11.40
C HIS A 39 36.06 -21.24 12.22
N ALA A 40 35.36 -20.58 13.16
CA ALA A 40 34.28 -21.23 13.90
C ALA A 40 33.06 -21.43 12.97
N SER A 41 32.71 -22.70 12.72
CA SER A 41 31.54 -23.11 11.96
C SER A 41 30.26 -22.45 12.48
N PHE A 42 29.50 -21.82 11.59
CA PHE A 42 28.16 -21.35 11.89
C PHE A 42 27.29 -22.53 12.37
N ASP A 43 26.84 -22.48 13.62
CA ASP A 43 25.92 -23.46 14.19
C ASP A 43 24.49 -23.10 13.73
N GLU A 44 24.10 -23.70 12.61
CA GLU A 44 22.82 -23.44 11.94
C GLU A 44 21.64 -23.87 12.81
N ASP A 45 21.74 -25.00 13.51
CA ASP A 45 20.69 -25.54 14.37
C ASP A 45 20.43 -24.61 15.57
N ARG A 46 21.49 -24.11 16.20
CA ARG A 46 21.37 -23.14 17.31
C ARG A 46 20.81 -21.81 16.86
N TYR A 47 21.20 -21.33 15.68
CA TYR A 47 20.63 -20.10 15.11
C TYR A 47 19.14 -20.29 14.79
N ALA A 48 18.77 -21.44 14.20
CA ALA A 48 17.38 -21.77 13.90
C ALA A 48 16.51 -21.83 15.17
N ALA A 49 17.00 -22.46 16.24
CA ALA A 49 16.33 -22.49 17.54
C ALA A 49 16.13 -21.08 18.12
N GLY A 50 17.18 -20.25 18.13
CA GLY A 50 17.08 -18.87 18.64
C GLY A 50 16.14 -17.99 17.81
N LEU A 51 16.03 -18.22 16.50
CA LEU A 51 15.05 -17.54 15.66
C LEU A 51 13.62 -18.02 15.92
N ALA A 52 13.42 -19.31 16.18
CA ALA A 52 12.12 -19.87 16.54
C ALA A 52 11.60 -19.29 17.86
N ASP A 53 12.46 -19.21 18.89
CA ASP A 53 12.12 -18.60 20.17
C ASP A 53 11.75 -17.12 20.02
N LEU A 54 12.52 -16.36 19.23
CA LEU A 54 12.21 -14.95 18.93
C LEU A 54 10.85 -14.81 18.24
N LYS A 55 10.52 -15.68 17.27
CA LYS A 55 9.23 -15.66 16.58
C LYS A 55 8.08 -15.96 17.53
N ALA A 56 8.24 -16.92 18.43
CA ALA A 56 7.23 -17.27 19.43
C ALA A 56 6.96 -16.10 20.41
N GLU A 57 8.02 -15.45 20.90
CA GLU A 57 7.89 -14.26 21.76
C GLU A 57 7.22 -13.10 21.02
N LEU A 58 7.59 -12.90 19.74
CA LEU A 58 6.99 -11.88 18.90
C LEU A 58 5.50 -12.13 18.66
N ALA A 59 5.10 -13.37 18.40
CA ALA A 59 3.70 -13.74 18.24
C ALA A 59 2.87 -13.35 19.47
N ARG A 60 3.36 -13.67 20.69
CA ARG A 60 2.69 -13.27 21.94
C ARG A 60 2.53 -11.76 22.07
N VAL A 61 3.57 -10.98 21.77
CA VAL A 61 3.49 -9.51 21.82
C VAL A 61 2.49 -8.97 20.78
N LEU A 62 2.43 -9.54 19.58
CA LEU A 62 1.47 -9.13 18.56
C LEU A 62 0.03 -9.47 18.98
N ASP A 63 -0.20 -10.64 19.59
CA ASP A 63 -1.50 -11.03 20.14
C ASP A 63 -1.95 -10.10 21.28
N GLU A 64 -1.03 -9.67 22.15
CA GLU A 64 -1.32 -8.65 23.17
C GLU A 64 -1.71 -7.31 22.54
N LEU A 65 -1.09 -6.91 21.43
CA LEU A 65 -1.40 -5.64 20.76
C LEU A 65 -2.76 -5.70 20.04
N GLU A 66 -3.10 -6.84 19.44
CA GLU A 66 -4.42 -7.07 18.83
C GLU A 66 -5.53 -7.14 19.86
N SER A 67 -5.33 -7.87 20.95
CA SER A 67 -6.34 -7.99 22.02
C SER A 67 -6.64 -6.65 22.71
N HIS A 68 -5.66 -5.73 22.76
CA HIS A 68 -5.88 -4.35 23.21
C HIS A 68 -6.36 -3.40 22.09
N GLY A 69 -6.62 -3.89 20.88
CA GLY A 69 -7.08 -3.10 19.73
C GLY A 69 -6.04 -2.14 19.13
N LEU A 70 -4.80 -2.20 19.60
CA LEU A 70 -3.67 -1.37 19.13
C LEU A 70 -3.19 -1.79 17.75
N LEU A 71 -3.38 -3.06 17.39
CA LEU A 71 -3.12 -3.62 16.07
C LEU A 71 -4.44 -4.11 15.46
N ASN A 72 -4.73 -3.67 14.24
CA ASN A 72 -5.91 -4.10 13.51
C ASN A 72 -5.66 -3.98 12.01
N ASP A 73 -5.58 -5.13 11.34
CA ASP A 73 -5.25 -5.19 9.92
C ASP A 73 -6.31 -4.51 9.04
N GLU A 74 -7.60 -4.65 9.37
CA GLU A 74 -8.69 -4.02 8.62
C GLU A 74 -8.58 -2.48 8.65
N ARG A 75 -8.37 -1.92 9.85
CA ARG A 75 -8.16 -0.49 10.05
C ARG A 75 -6.93 -0.01 9.29
N ALA A 76 -5.84 -0.77 9.34
CA ALA A 76 -4.60 -0.42 8.64
C ALA A 76 -4.73 -0.47 7.11
N ALA A 77 -5.41 -1.50 6.58
CA ALA A 77 -5.68 -1.64 5.15
C ALA A 77 -6.61 -0.51 4.65
N GLY A 78 -7.72 -0.27 5.36
CA GLY A 78 -8.67 0.79 5.06
C GLY A 78 -8.03 2.18 5.08
N ALA A 79 -7.22 2.50 6.09
CA ALA A 79 -6.51 3.76 6.18
C ALA A 79 -5.52 3.96 5.01
N LEU A 80 -4.82 2.89 4.58
CA LEU A 80 -3.95 2.95 3.41
C LEU A 80 -4.74 3.27 2.14
N VAL A 81 -5.83 2.53 1.91
CA VAL A 81 -6.68 2.71 0.73
C VAL A 81 -7.24 4.13 0.71
N LEU A 82 -7.82 4.60 1.81
CA LEU A 82 -8.36 5.96 1.94
C LEU A 82 -7.29 7.02 1.63
N ALA A 83 -6.09 6.89 2.19
CA ALA A 83 -5.02 7.87 2.00
C ALA A 83 -4.41 7.88 0.60
N LYS A 84 -4.56 6.80 -0.18
CA LYS A 84 -3.84 6.61 -1.46
C LYS A 84 -4.75 6.57 -2.67
N SER A 85 -6.01 6.18 -2.51
CA SER A 85 -6.99 6.10 -3.59
C SER A 85 -7.22 7.42 -4.35
N PRO A 86 -7.03 8.63 -3.78
CA PRO A 86 -7.18 9.87 -4.56
C PRO A 86 -6.11 10.04 -5.65
N ARG A 87 -5.01 9.28 -5.59
CA ARG A 87 -3.88 9.40 -6.54
C ARG A 87 -3.65 8.13 -7.36
N TYR A 88 -4.17 6.99 -6.89
CA TYR A 88 -3.81 5.68 -7.41
C TYR A 88 -5.05 4.80 -7.60
N GLY A 89 -5.03 4.02 -8.69
CA GLY A 89 -6.05 3.02 -8.97
C GLY A 89 -5.83 1.69 -8.25
N SER A 90 -6.80 0.81 -8.39
CA SER A 90 -6.91 -0.48 -7.70
C SER A 90 -5.67 -1.36 -7.86
N ARG A 91 -5.03 -1.40 -9.03
CA ARG A 91 -3.81 -2.22 -9.25
C ARG A 91 -2.65 -1.73 -8.40
N ARG A 92 -2.47 -0.42 -8.27
CA ARG A 92 -1.38 0.16 -7.45
C ARG A 92 -1.69 0.04 -5.96
N LEU A 93 -2.96 0.22 -5.56
CA LEU A 93 -3.40 -0.02 -4.19
C LEU A 93 -3.17 -1.48 -3.77
N LYS A 94 -3.52 -2.44 -4.64
CA LYS A 94 -3.25 -3.86 -4.44
C LYS A 94 -1.77 -4.14 -4.17
N GLN A 95 -0.89 -3.62 -5.03
CA GLN A 95 0.56 -3.76 -4.86
C GLN A 95 1.05 -3.19 -3.51
N MET A 96 0.51 -2.04 -3.09
CA MET A 96 0.89 -1.41 -1.83
C MET A 96 0.44 -2.21 -0.60
N LEU A 97 -0.75 -2.81 -0.65
CA LEU A 97 -1.24 -3.70 0.40
C LEU A 97 -0.41 -5.00 0.44
N GLN A 98 -0.15 -5.62 -0.72
CA GLN A 98 0.67 -6.83 -0.81
C GLN A 98 2.11 -6.62 -0.34
N ALA A 99 2.72 -5.46 -0.61
CA ALA A 99 4.05 -5.12 -0.12
C ALA A 99 4.12 -5.05 1.42
N ARG A 100 2.98 -4.76 2.06
CA ARG A 100 2.82 -4.78 3.52
C ARG A 100 2.32 -6.14 4.04
N SER A 101 2.16 -7.14 3.18
CA SER A 101 1.79 -8.51 3.56
C SER A 101 0.44 -8.58 4.28
N PHE A 102 -0.53 -7.75 3.88
CA PHE A 102 -1.92 -7.97 4.30
C PHE A 102 -2.44 -9.29 3.73
N ASP A 103 -3.38 -9.89 4.46
CA ASP A 103 -4.10 -11.08 4.03
C ASP A 103 -4.81 -10.86 2.66
N ALA A 104 -4.90 -11.92 1.86
CA ALA A 104 -5.42 -11.84 0.50
C ALA A 104 -6.93 -11.48 0.45
N ASP A 105 -7.72 -11.97 1.38
CA ASP A 105 -9.16 -11.70 1.47
C ASP A 105 -9.39 -10.28 1.97
N LEU A 106 -8.57 -9.82 2.91
CA LEU A 106 -8.57 -8.42 3.34
C LEU A 106 -8.18 -7.45 2.22
N VAL A 107 -7.16 -7.80 1.41
CA VAL A 107 -6.79 -7.03 0.23
C VAL A 107 -7.97 -6.94 -0.73
N SER A 108 -8.63 -8.07 -1.01
CA SER A 108 -9.77 -8.15 -1.93
C SER A 108 -10.93 -7.26 -1.46
N SER A 109 -11.36 -7.44 -0.21
CA SER A 109 -12.47 -6.67 0.38
C SER A 109 -12.18 -5.17 0.46
N SER A 110 -10.96 -4.77 0.86
CA SER A 110 -10.55 -3.36 0.90
C SER A 110 -10.57 -2.69 -0.47
N LEU A 111 -10.18 -3.42 -1.53
CA LEU A 111 -10.21 -2.92 -2.90
C LEU A 111 -11.65 -2.84 -3.44
N GLN A 112 -12.49 -3.81 -3.11
CA GLN A 112 -13.90 -3.83 -3.50
C GLN A 112 -14.65 -2.62 -2.94
N GLN A 113 -14.40 -2.24 -1.68
CA GLN A 113 -14.95 -1.03 -1.07
C GLN A 113 -14.55 0.25 -1.83
N ALA A 114 -13.33 0.30 -2.38
CA ALA A 114 -12.83 1.44 -3.13
C ALA A 114 -13.15 1.42 -4.63
N ALA A 115 -13.70 0.33 -5.16
CA ALA A 115 -13.95 0.16 -6.59
C ALA A 115 -15.05 1.10 -7.10
N GLY A 116 -16.08 1.36 -6.28
CA GLY A 116 -17.25 2.18 -6.67
C GLY A 116 -16.89 3.60 -7.11
N SER A 117 -15.89 4.22 -6.50
CA SER A 117 -15.42 5.57 -6.87
C SER A 117 -14.14 5.59 -7.71
N GLU A 118 -13.67 4.44 -8.22
CA GLU A 118 -12.41 4.39 -8.98
C GLU A 118 -12.46 5.22 -10.27
N LEU A 119 -13.59 5.20 -10.98
CA LEU A 119 -13.77 6.00 -12.21
C LEU A 119 -13.70 7.50 -11.92
N GLU A 120 -14.42 7.95 -10.91
CA GLU A 120 -14.46 9.36 -10.51
C GLU A 120 -13.05 9.84 -10.12
N ARG A 121 -12.33 9.07 -9.29
CA ARG A 121 -10.95 9.40 -8.93
C ARG A 121 -10.00 9.38 -10.13
N ALA A 122 -10.21 8.48 -11.10
CA ALA A 122 -9.44 8.44 -12.33
C ALA A 122 -9.66 9.70 -13.18
N ARG A 123 -10.92 10.15 -13.29
CA ARG A 123 -11.29 11.39 -13.97
C ARG A 123 -10.65 12.60 -13.32
N ASP A 124 -10.74 12.73 -11.99
CA ASP A 124 -10.07 13.79 -11.24
C ASP A 124 -8.56 13.85 -11.49
N VAL A 125 -7.90 12.69 -11.44
CA VAL A 125 -6.46 12.60 -11.65
C VAL A 125 -6.07 12.94 -13.08
N TRP A 126 -6.90 12.54 -14.05
CA TRP A 126 -6.74 12.90 -15.46
C TRP A 126 -6.95 14.40 -15.68
N GLN A 127 -8.04 14.97 -15.15
CA GLN A 127 -8.41 16.37 -15.32
C GLN A 127 -7.35 17.31 -14.73
N ARG A 128 -6.84 17.01 -13.53
CA ARG A 128 -5.75 17.78 -12.91
C ARG A 128 -4.44 17.76 -13.72
N ARG A 129 -4.22 16.75 -14.58
CA ARG A 129 -2.97 16.62 -15.35
C ARG A 129 -3.09 17.12 -16.78
N PHE A 130 -4.20 16.80 -17.44
CA PHE A 130 -4.41 17.04 -18.87
C PHE A 130 -5.56 18.01 -19.10
N GLY A 131 -6.71 17.80 -18.46
CA GLY A 131 -7.87 18.69 -18.55
C GLY A 131 -8.57 18.73 -19.92
N GLN A 132 -7.95 18.18 -20.96
CA GLN A 132 -8.40 18.21 -22.34
C GLN A 132 -8.31 16.82 -22.99
N ALA A 133 -9.23 16.57 -23.93
CA ALA A 133 -9.22 15.38 -24.76
C ALA A 133 -7.91 15.28 -25.57
N PRO A 134 -7.42 14.07 -25.85
CA PRO A 134 -6.23 13.90 -26.68
C PRO A 134 -6.51 14.37 -28.12
N CYS A 135 -5.66 15.23 -28.67
CA CYS A 135 -5.82 15.74 -30.03
C CYS A 135 -5.26 14.79 -31.11
N ASP A 136 -4.37 13.87 -30.75
CA ASP A 136 -3.78 12.89 -31.64
C ASP A 136 -3.53 11.52 -30.96
N LEU A 137 -3.08 10.54 -31.75
CA LEU A 137 -2.77 9.18 -31.26
C LEU A 137 -1.62 9.18 -30.24
N ARG A 138 -0.67 10.10 -30.37
CA ARG A 138 0.51 10.19 -29.49
C ARG A 138 0.10 10.71 -28.11
N GLU A 139 -0.77 11.70 -28.06
CA GLU A 139 -1.35 12.26 -26.86
C GLU A 139 -2.29 11.25 -26.20
N ARG A 140 -3.14 10.55 -26.98
CA ARG A 140 -3.96 9.45 -26.44
C ARG A 140 -3.09 8.42 -25.73
N ALA A 141 -2.01 7.97 -26.38
CA ALA A 141 -1.06 7.04 -25.77
C ALA A 141 -0.39 7.60 -24.51
N ARG A 142 -0.05 8.90 -24.48
CA ARG A 142 0.52 9.58 -23.31
C ARG A 142 -0.46 9.61 -22.14
N GLN A 143 -1.71 9.97 -22.38
CA GLN A 143 -2.75 10.03 -21.35
C GLN A 143 -3.08 8.62 -20.81
N HIS A 144 -3.14 7.60 -21.68
CA HIS A 144 -3.28 6.19 -21.28
C HIS A 144 -2.16 5.73 -20.36
N ARG A 145 -0.89 5.93 -20.78
CA ARG A 145 0.28 5.51 -19.99
C ARG A 145 0.30 6.19 -18.63
N PHE A 146 -0.11 7.45 -18.54
CA PHE A 146 -0.18 8.17 -17.29
C PHE A 146 -1.15 7.51 -16.28
N LEU A 147 -2.38 7.21 -16.70
CA LEU A 147 -3.36 6.56 -15.82
C LEU A 147 -2.97 5.10 -15.51
N PHE A 148 -2.43 4.38 -16.48
CA PHE A 148 -1.92 3.03 -16.26
C PHE A 148 -0.75 3.01 -15.27
N ALA A 149 0.18 3.96 -15.34
CA ALA A 149 1.28 4.08 -14.39
C ALA A 149 0.81 4.42 -12.97
N ARG A 150 -0.37 5.05 -12.84
CA ARG A 150 -1.06 5.28 -11.56
C ARG A 150 -1.86 4.06 -11.08
N GLY A 151 -1.91 3.00 -11.87
CA GLY A 151 -2.52 1.72 -11.50
C GLY A 151 -4.03 1.68 -11.67
N PHE A 152 -4.63 2.60 -12.42
CA PHE A 152 -6.04 2.48 -12.81
C PHE A 152 -6.23 1.26 -13.72
N ASP A 153 -7.38 0.60 -13.58
CA ASP A 153 -7.76 -0.53 -14.41
C ASP A 153 -7.97 -0.13 -15.88
N ALA A 154 -7.72 -1.04 -16.82
CA ALA A 154 -7.87 -0.77 -18.25
C ALA A 154 -9.29 -0.33 -18.62
N GLY A 155 -10.32 -0.98 -18.07
CA GLY A 155 -11.71 -0.60 -18.32
C GLY A 155 -12.04 0.79 -17.80
N VAL A 156 -11.48 1.18 -16.65
CA VAL A 156 -11.63 2.54 -16.11
C VAL A 156 -10.94 3.56 -17.01
N VAL A 157 -9.71 3.27 -17.46
CA VAL A 157 -8.96 4.17 -18.35
C VAL A 157 -9.71 4.40 -19.66
N GLU A 158 -10.20 3.33 -20.31
CA GLU A 158 -10.97 3.46 -21.55
C GLU A 158 -12.26 4.28 -21.37
N ARG A 159 -12.95 4.13 -20.23
CA ARG A 159 -14.12 4.94 -19.90
C ARG A 159 -13.77 6.41 -19.75
N VAL A 160 -12.70 6.76 -19.03
CA VAL A 160 -12.25 8.15 -18.90
C VAL A 160 -11.90 8.75 -20.27
N MET A 161 -11.20 7.99 -21.12
CA MET A 161 -10.87 8.46 -22.48
C MET A 161 -12.11 8.67 -23.34
N LYS A 162 -13.09 7.78 -23.25
CA LYS A 162 -14.36 7.90 -23.97
C LYS A 162 -15.15 9.13 -23.49
N GLU A 163 -15.22 9.35 -22.18
CA GLU A 163 -15.88 10.52 -21.59
C GLU A 163 -15.22 11.83 -22.05
N ALA A 164 -13.88 11.89 -22.04
CA ALA A 164 -13.13 13.06 -22.50
C ALA A 164 -13.39 13.40 -23.98
N LEU A 165 -13.56 12.40 -24.84
CA LEU A 165 -13.85 12.58 -26.26
C LEU A 165 -15.32 12.95 -26.53
N THR A 166 -16.24 12.55 -25.65
CA THR A 166 -17.69 12.80 -25.80
C THR A 166 -18.10 14.14 -25.18
N HIS A 167 -17.43 14.52 -24.10
CA HIS A 167 -17.62 15.79 -23.41
C HIS A 167 -16.25 16.51 -23.35
N PRO A 168 -15.83 17.16 -24.45
CA PRO A 168 -14.66 18.03 -24.38
C PRO A 168 -14.97 19.09 -23.31
N SER A 169 -14.11 19.19 -22.29
CA SER A 169 -14.25 20.15 -21.20
C SER A 169 -14.59 21.52 -21.77
N VAL A 170 -15.86 21.92 -21.67
CA VAL A 170 -16.26 23.30 -21.90
C VAL A 170 -15.61 24.03 -20.74
N VAL A 171 -14.60 24.84 -21.03
CA VAL A 171 -14.06 25.78 -20.06
C VAL A 171 -15.26 26.63 -19.63
N SER A 172 -15.73 26.43 -18.41
CA SER A 172 -16.65 27.38 -17.80
C SER A 172 -15.82 28.63 -17.50
N GLU A 173 -15.70 29.50 -18.51
CA GLU A 173 -15.57 30.93 -18.29
C GLU A 173 -16.76 31.34 -17.42
N GLN A 174 -16.53 31.46 -16.13
CA GLN A 174 -17.33 32.31 -15.26
C GLN A 174 -16.52 33.59 -15.08
N ASP A 175 -16.57 34.44 -16.09
CA ASP A 175 -16.45 35.89 -15.94
C ASP A 175 -17.87 36.47 -15.91
N ASP A 176 -18.11 37.35 -14.95
CA ASP A 176 -19.08 38.46 -14.87
C ASP A 176 -20.57 38.22 -15.23
N ASP A 177 -21.45 38.24 -14.22
CA ASP A 177 -22.41 39.35 -13.95
C ASP A 177 -23.49 38.91 -12.92
N ALA A 178 -23.46 39.52 -11.72
CA ALA A 178 -24.61 39.93 -10.88
C ALA A 178 -24.15 40.33 -9.46
#